data_AF-A0A8T3YH59-F1
#
_entry.id   AF-A0A8T3YH59-F1
#
_cell.length_a   1.000
_cell.length_b   1.000
_cell.length_c   1.000
_cell.angle_alpha   90.00
_cell.angle_beta   90.00
_cell.angle_gamma   90.00
#
_symmetry.space_group_name_H-M   'P 1'
#
loop_
_entity.id
_entity.type
_entity.pdbx_description
1 polymer ?
#
loop_
_entity_poly.entity_id
_entity_poly.type
_entity_poly.pdbx_seq_one_letter_code
_entity_poly.pdbx_strand_id
1 'polypeptide(L)' 'MNRKNRLQKGIASLDEQIKRHEEKMKLAEELGSKELVGYYQKEIEALEERRKNRQEALDR' A
#
# COMPACT_ATOMS: atom_id res chain seq x y z
N MET A 1 4.15 -23.69 6.94
CA MET A 1 4.50 -22.36 6.37
C MET A 1 5.04 -21.46 7.47
N ASN A 2 6.26 -20.96 7.30
CA ASN A 2 7.06 -20.34 8.37
C ASN A 2 6.64 -18.86 8.52
N ARG A 3 6.64 -18.30 9.74
CA ARG A 3 6.21 -16.92 10.04
C ARG A 3 6.86 -15.89 9.10
N LYS A 4 8.17 -16.03 8.86
CA LYS A 4 8.96 -15.22 7.92
C LYS A 4 8.36 -15.18 6.52
N ASN A 5 8.05 -16.35 5.95
CA ASN A 5 7.48 -16.45 4.61
C ASN A 5 6.08 -15.85 4.53
N ARG A 6 5.27 -15.93 5.60
CA ARG A 6 3.95 -15.27 5.64
C ARG A 6 4.08 -13.74 5.64
N LEU A 7 5.01 -13.21 6.43
CA LEU A 7 5.29 -11.78 6.49
C LEU A 7 5.80 -11.26 5.14
N GLN A 8 6.74 -11.95 4.51
CA GLN A 8 7.26 -11.58 3.19
C GLN A 8 6.17 -11.56 2.11
N LYS A 9 5.32 -12.61 2.03
CA LYS A 9 4.17 -12.60 1.11
C LYS A 9 3.20 -11.46 1.43
N GLY A 10 2.99 -11.21 2.72
CA GLY A 10 2.14 -10.13 3.19
C GLY A 10 2.67 -8.74 2.84
N ILE A 11 3.98 -8.53 2.83
CA ILE A 11 4.63 -7.27 2.41
C ILE A 11 4.52 -7.13 0.89
N ALA A 12 4.86 -8.17 0.12
CA ALA A 12 4.74 -8.13 -1.34
C ALA A 12 3.31 -7.83 -1.81
N SER A 13 2.30 -8.38 -1.13
CA SER A 13 0.90 -8.09 -1.42
C SER A 13 0.49 -6.65 -1.07
N LEU A 14 1.09 -6.05 -0.04
CA LEU A 14 0.87 -4.63 0.29
C LEU A 14 1.56 -3.73 -0.72
N ASP A 15 2.78 -4.05 -1.15
CA ASP A 15 3.51 -3.30 -2.18
C ASP A 15 2.72 -3.27 -3.50
N GLU A 16 2.12 -4.39 -3.90
CA GLU A 16 1.27 -4.44 -5.10
C GLU A 16 -0.01 -3.60 -4.95
N GLN A 17 -0.63 -3.60 -3.76
CA GLN A 17 -1.80 -2.78 -3.50
C GLN A 17 -1.46 -1.30 -3.56
N ILE A 18 -0.39 -0.87 -2.90
CA ILE A 18 0.10 0.51 -2.92
C ILE A 18 0.29 0.96 -4.36
N LYS A 19 1.04 0.20 -5.17
CA LYS A 19 1.26 0.52 -6.58
C LYS A 19 -0.04 0.69 -7.37
N ARG A 20 -1.02 -0.20 -7.19
CA ARG A 20 -2.33 -0.10 -7.87
C ARG A 20 -3.10 1.15 -7.43
N HIS A 21 -2.99 1.54 -6.16
CA HIS A 21 -3.63 2.76 -5.65
C HIS A 21 -2.92 4.02 -6.16
N GLU A 22 -1.60 4.03 -6.26
CA GLU A 22 -0.82 5.12 -6.86
C GLU A 22 -1.18 5.32 -8.33
N GLU A 23 -1.28 4.23 -9.12
CA GLU A 23 -1.70 4.29 -10.52
C GLU A 23 -3.11 4.88 -10.67
N LYS A 24 -4.05 4.48 -9.80
CA LYS A 24 -5.41 5.03 -9.79
C LYS A 24 -5.46 6.48 -9.32
N MET A 25 -4.62 6.86 -8.36
CA MET A 25 -4.49 8.23 -7.89
C MET A 25 -3.99 9.13 -9.02
N LYS A 26 -2.96 8.71 -9.75
CA LYS A 26 -2.44 9.44 -10.91
C LYS A 26 -3.52 9.61 -11.98
N LEU A 27 -4.29 8.58 -12.29
CA LEU A 27 -5.43 8.70 -13.20
C LEU A 27 -6.48 9.69 -12.68
N ALA A 28 -6.78 9.69 -11.38
CA ALA A 28 -7.69 10.66 -10.78
C ALA A 28 -7.15 12.11 -10.85
N GLU A 29 -5.84 12.31 -10.70
CA GLU A 29 -5.18 13.61 -10.90
C GLU A 29 -5.32 14.08 -12.35
N GLU A 30 -5.06 13.19 -13.32
CA GLU A 30 -5.20 13.47 -14.76
C GLU A 30 -6.65 13.83 -15.14
N LEU A 31 -7.63 13.20 -14.48
CA LEU A 31 -9.06 13.50 -14.64
C LEU A 31 -9.53 14.72 -13.83
N GLY A 32 -8.66 15.34 -13.03
CA GLY A 32 -8.99 16.49 -12.18
C GLY A 32 -9.91 16.18 -11.00
N SER A 33 -10.05 14.91 -10.61
CA SER A 33 -10.96 14.46 -9.56
C SER A 33 -10.32 14.52 -8.17
N LYS A 34 -10.33 15.71 -7.56
CA LYS A 34 -9.71 15.96 -6.24
C LYS A 34 -10.21 15.04 -5.13
N GLU A 35 -11.49 14.66 -5.14
CA GLU A 35 -12.06 13.76 -4.15
C GLU A 35 -11.44 12.36 -4.23
N LEU A 36 -11.31 11.82 -5.45
CA LEU A 36 -10.70 10.51 -5.68
C LEU A 36 -9.21 10.52 -5.33
N VAL A 37 -8.50 11.62 -5.63
CA VAL A 37 -7.10 11.78 -5.22
C VAL A 37 -6.97 11.71 -3.70
N GLY A 38 -7.79 12.47 -2.96
CA GLY A 38 -7.78 12.44 -1.50
C GLY A 38 -8.18 11.08 -0.91
N TYR A 39 -9.09 10.35 -1.56
CA TYR A 39 -9.44 8.98 -1.18
C TYR A 39 -8.23 8.04 -1.34
N TYR A 40 -7.61 8.02 -2.52
CA TYR A 40 -6.48 7.14 -2.78
C TYR A 40 -5.26 7.48 -1.93
N GLN A 41 -5.00 8.76 -1.66
CA GLN A 41 -3.93 9.17 -0.77
C GLN A 41 -4.08 8.56 0.63
N LYS A 42 -5.28 8.63 1.23
CA LYS A 42 -5.55 8.04 2.55
C LYS A 42 -5.39 6.51 2.56
N GLU A 43 -5.83 5.85 1.49
CA GLU A 43 -5.66 4.41 1.35
C GLU A 43 -4.18 4.01 1.23
N ILE A 44 -3.39 4.77 0.46
CA ILE A 44 -1.94 4.55 0.33
C ILE A 44 -1.25 4.71 1.69
N GLU A 45 -1.51 5.81 2.41
CA GLU A 45 -0.93 6.06 3.73
C GLU A 45 -1.22 4.91 4.72
N ALA A 46 -2.46 4.43 4.75
CA ALA A 46 -2.85 3.31 5.61
C ALA A 46 -2.16 1.98 5.21
N LEU A 47 -1.95 1.74 3.90
CA LEU A 47 -1.24 0.57 3.41
C LEU A 47 0.26 0.64 3.71
N GLU A 48 0.88 1.81 3.57
CA GLU A 48 2.28 2.05 3.91
C GLU A 48 2.56 1.82 5.40
N GLU A 49 1.69 2.30 6.28
CA GLU A 49 1.82 2.04 7.72
C GLU A 49 1.74 0.54 8.03
N ARG A 50 0.77 -0.17 7.44
CA ARG A 50 0.66 -1.63 7.59
C ARG A 50 1.88 -2.37 7.05
N ARG A 51 2.43 -1.90 5.94
CA ARG A 51 3.62 -2.47 5.30
C ARG A 51 4.85 -2.28 6.19
N LYS A 52 5.04 -1.07 6.72
CA LYS A 52 6.09 -0.74 7.70
C LYS A 52 6.00 -1.63 8.94
N ASN A 53 4.82 -1.75 9.55
CA ASN A 53 4.62 -2.59 10.73
C ASN A 53 4.97 -4.07 10.47
N ARG A 54 4.66 -4.58 9.27
CA ARG A 54 5.05 -5.95 8.88
C ARG A 54 6.54 -6.10 8.63
N GLN A 55 7.18 -5.09 8.04
CA GLN A 55 8.62 -5.06 7.83
C GLN A 55 9.36 -5.08 9.18
N GLU A 56 8.96 -4.22 10.13
CA GLU A 56 9.51 -4.22 11.49
C GLU A 56 9.33 -5.58 12.18
N ALA A 57 8.17 -6.23 11.98
CA ALA A 57 7.92 -7.56 12.55
C ALA A 57 8.74 -8.69 11.90
N LEU A 58 9.23 -8.48 10.67
CA LEU A 58 10.09 -9.39 9.92
C LEU A 58 11.55 -9.26 10.33
N ASP A 59 11.97 -8.04 10.68
CA ASP A 59 13.33 -7.70 11.08
C ASP A 59 13.60 -8.01 12.56
N ARG A 60 12.55 -8.24 13.37
CA ARG A 60 12.60 -8.82 14.73
C ARG A 60 12.62 -10.35 14.72
#